data_AF-A0A7W0LIF8-F1
#
_entry.id   AF-A0A7W0LIF8-F1
#
_cell.length_a   1.000
_cell.length_b   1.000
_cell.length_c   1.000
_cell.angle_alpha   90.00
_cell.angle_beta   90.00
_cell.angle_gamma   90.00
#
_symmetry.space_group_name_H-M   'P 1'
#
loop_
_entity.id
_entity.type
_entity.pdbx_description
1 polymer ?
#
loop_
_entity_poly.entity_id
_entity_poly.type
_entity_poly.pdbx_seq_one_letter_code
_entity_poly.pdbx_strand_id
1 'polypeptide(L)' 'MAAPADLSTCCNCGRAVPPATNPDFANWVVVKNDAGKVRGMACPACKAAEQAKSPASG' A
#
# COMPACT_ATOMS: atom_id res chain seq x y z
N MET A 1 -11.90 16.14 -8.25
CA MET A 1 -11.52 14.86 -8.89
C MET A 1 -10.52 14.19 -7.96
N ALA A 2 -10.80 12.99 -7.44
CA ALA A 2 -9.80 12.26 -6.67
C ALA A 2 -8.73 11.77 -7.64
N ALA A 3 -7.45 12.12 -7.40
CA ALA A 3 -6.36 11.58 -8.19
C ALA A 3 -6.38 10.03 -8.09
N PRO A 4 -6.10 9.30 -9.18
CA PRO A 4 -5.98 7.85 -9.12
C PRO A 4 -4.91 7.49 -8.08
N ALA A 5 -5.14 6.42 -7.33
CA ALA A 5 -4.14 5.91 -6.40
C ALA A 5 -2.85 5.58 -7.17
N ASP A 6 -1.75 6.23 -6.82
CA ASP A 6 -0.45 5.89 -7.37
C ASP A 6 -0.01 4.54 -6.80
N LEU A 7 0.07 3.55 -7.68
CA LEU A 7 0.56 2.20 -7.37
C LEU A 7 2.02 2.02 -7.79
N SER A 8 2.68 3.13 -8.16
CA SER A 8 4.07 3.17 -8.60
C SER A 8 5.01 3.48 -7.44
N THR A 9 4.50 4.05 -6.35
CA THR A 9 5.27 4.38 -5.15
C THR A 9 4.52 4.05 -3.85
N CYS A 10 5.27 3.85 -2.78
CA CYS A 10 4.75 3.61 -1.45
C CYS A 10 4.04 4.86 -0.94
N CYS A 11 2.77 4.76 -0.59
CA CYS A 11 1.97 5.89 -0.14
C CYS A 11 2.42 6.49 1.21
N ASN A 12 3.28 5.81 1.97
CA ASN A 12 3.80 6.29 3.26
C ASN A 12 5.22 6.86 3.19
N CYS A 13 6.07 6.38 2.28
CA CYS A 13 7.49 6.77 2.24
C CYS A 13 8.01 7.14 0.85
N GLY A 14 7.16 7.11 -0.18
CA GLY A 14 7.54 7.46 -1.56
C GLY A 14 8.46 6.46 -2.26
N ARG A 15 8.82 5.34 -1.60
CA ARG A 15 9.66 4.29 -2.19
C ARG A 15 9.03 3.75 -3.46
N ALA A 16 9.77 3.63 -4.56
CA ALA A 16 9.27 3.04 -5.80
C ALA A 16 8.84 1.59 -5.61
N VAL A 17 7.66 1.26 -6.12
CA VAL A 17 7.11 -0.09 -6.16
C VAL A 17 7.87 -0.85 -7.25
N PRO A 18 8.50 -2.00 -6.92
CA PRO A 18 9.19 -2.79 -7.91
C PRO A 18 8.18 -3.39 -8.91
N PRO A 19 8.62 -3.74 -10.13
CA PRO A 19 7.74 -4.38 -11.10
C PRO A 19 7.23 -5.73 -10.57
N ALA A 20 6.06 -6.17 -11.04
CA ALA A 20 5.44 -7.43 -10.60
C ALA A 20 6.28 -8.70 -10.88
N THR A 21 7.27 -8.60 -11.76
CA THR A 21 8.26 -9.66 -12.03
C THR A 21 9.32 -9.80 -10.94
N ASN A 22 9.47 -8.79 -10.07
CA ASN A 22 10.43 -8.82 -8.97
C ASN A 22 9.81 -9.58 -7.78
N PRO A 23 10.51 -10.56 -7.18
CA PRO A 23 10.02 -11.25 -5.98
C PRO A 23 9.75 -10.31 -4.80
N ASP A 24 10.39 -9.13 -4.75
CA ASP A 24 10.11 -8.12 -3.73
C ASP A 24 8.66 -7.61 -3.81
N PHE A 25 8.04 -7.56 -5.01
CA PHE A 25 6.67 -7.09 -5.21
C PHE A 25 5.65 -7.89 -4.39
N ALA A 26 5.89 -9.18 -4.17
CA ALA A 26 5.01 -10.02 -3.34
C ALA A 26 4.94 -9.55 -1.87
N ASN A 27 5.91 -8.76 -1.41
CA ASN A 27 5.93 -8.20 -0.06
C ASN A 27 5.20 -6.86 0.06
N TRP A 28 4.79 -6.27 -1.07
CA TRP A 28 4.00 -5.05 -1.12
C TRP A 28 2.53 -5.36 -0.94
N VAL A 29 1.82 -4.48 -0.23
CA VAL A 29 0.38 -4.66 0.02
C VAL A 29 -0.39 -3.47 -0.52
N VAL A 30 -1.56 -3.76 -1.08
CA VAL A 30 -2.50 -2.71 -1.49
C VAL A 30 -3.19 -2.17 -0.25
N VAL A 31 -3.07 -0.87 -0.03
CA VAL A 31 -3.75 -0.16 1.05
C VAL A 31 -5.08 0.35 0.53
N LYS A 32 -6.15 0.05 1.26
CA LYS A 32 -7.50 0.56 1.00
C LYS A 32 -7.85 1.60 2.06
N ASN A 33 -8.63 2.60 1.70
CA ASN A 33 -9.23 3.53 2.65
C ASN A 33 -10.47 2.91 3.32
N ASP A 34 -11.07 3.63 4.28
CA ASP A 34 -12.28 3.20 5.00
C ASP A 34 -13.49 2.94 4.09
N ALA A 35 -13.51 3.56 2.90
CA ALA A 35 -14.53 3.31 1.87
C ALA A 35 -14.23 2.06 1.02
N GLY A 36 -13.20 1.27 1.35
CA GLY A 36 -12.77 0.09 0.61
C GLY A 36 -12.08 0.39 -0.72
N LYS A 37 -11.82 1.66 -1.04
CA LYS A 37 -11.15 2.06 -2.28
C LYS A 37 -9.64 1.99 -2.12
N VAL A 38 -8.95 1.57 -3.17
CA VAL A 38 -7.50 1.56 -3.21
C VAL A 38 -6.98 2.99 -3.03
N ARG A 39 -6.15 3.18 -1.99
CA ARG A 39 -5.47 4.44 -1.67
C ARG A 39 -4.05 4.46 -2.23
N GLY A 40 -3.38 3.31 -2.31
CA GLY A 40 -2.01 3.17 -2.83
C GLY A 40 -1.40 1.82 -2.46
N MET A 41 -0.09 1.67 -2.64
CA MET A 41 0.66 0.52 -2.12
C MET A 41 1.50 0.89 -0.90
N ALA A 42 1.70 -0.07 0.01
CA ALA A 42 2.66 0.04 1.10
C ALA A 42 3.80 -0.96 0.93
N CYS A 43 5.02 -0.46 1.09
CA CYS A 43 6.23 -1.29 1.10
C CYS A 43 6.28 -2.18 2.36
N PRO A 44 7.06 -3.27 2.38
CA PRO A 44 7.16 -4.17 3.53
C PRO A 44 7.54 -3.51 4.85
N ALA A 45 8.31 -2.41 4.81
CA ALA A 45 8.64 -1.65 6.01
C ALA A 45 7.43 -0.85 6.53
N CYS A 46 6.64 -0.26 5.63
CA CYS A 46 5.48 0.55 5.99
C CYS A 46 4.20 -0.29 6.17
N LYS A 47 4.15 -1.53 5.65
CA LYS A 47 2.96 -2.39 5.73
C LYS A 47 2.59 -2.69 7.18
N ALA A 48 3.58 -2.87 8.05
CA ALA A 48 3.35 -3.14 9.48
C ALA A 48 2.64 -1.97 10.16
N ALA A 49 3.00 -0.73 9.81
CA ALA A 49 2.35 0.47 10.33
C ALA A 49 0.92 0.65 9.79
N GLU A 50 0.66 0.28 8.53
CA GLU A 50 -0.70 0.33 7.97
C GLU A 50 -1.59 -0.79 8.54
N GLN A 51 -1.08 -2.00 8.75
CA GLN A 51 -1.82 -3.10 9.37
C GLN A 51 -2.13 -2.82 10.85
N ALA A 52 -1.23 -2.16 11.58
CA ALA A 52 -1.50 -1.75 12.95
C ALA A 52 -2.58 -0.65 13.04
N LYS A 53 -2.74 0.18 11.99
CA LYS A 53 -3.70 1.28 11.95
C LYS A 53 -5.05 0.89 11.35
N SER A 54 -5.15 -0.25 10.68
CA SER A 54 -6.41 -0.91 10.39
C SER A 54 -6.66 -1.98 11.45
N PRO A 55 -7.20 -1.64 12.64
CA PRO A 55 -7.84 -2.66 13.46
C PRO A 55 -8.96 -3.23 12.60
N ALA A 56 -8.75 -4.43 12.06
CA ALA A 56 -9.85 -5.29 11.76
C ALA A 56 -10.57 -5.46 13.10
N SER A 57 -11.72 -4.80 13.21
CA SER A 57 -12.77 -5.14 14.15
C SER A 57 -12.86 -6.67 14.20
N GLY A 58 -12.53 -7.23 15.36
CA GLY A 58 -12.65 -8.64 15.70
C GLY A 58 -13.02 -8.74 17.16
#